data_AF-A0A8B3LXL5-F1
#
_entry.id   AF-A0A8B3LXL5-F1
#
_cell.length_a   1.000
_cell.length_b   1.000
_cell.length_c   1.000
_cell.angle_alpha   90.00
_cell.angle_beta   90.00
_cell.angle_gamma   90.00
#
_symmetry.space_group_name_H-M   'P 1'
#
loop_
_entity.id
_entity.type
_entity.pdbx_description
1 polymer ?
#
loop_
_entity_poly.entity_id
_entity_poly.type
_entity_poly.pdbx_seq_one_letter_code
_entity_poly.pdbx_strand_id
1 'polypeptide(L)'
;TALDDAIDAAAKAGIPFITAAGSVTSPNAINVDSNYARWGYDMMAAIGKAQPDGPRILLVEGIAGHPIVVQERQGADKALAENPKLKISRNVNGNWTANVTKTVVLQAIATNPAPIDAVWTTGSESRVVAEAFAEAGRPAPLITGSITGDALGYWKANPDKYRFEGHAVLPHWTAQTLFRVGERMLDGQKPKLNTLLIPIPPVHTADLGAWYKDCMTTDAVSIFPIPPKDPMPEEWLDAYFSNPAPTKGWDYSKVPDACAK
;
A
#
# COMPACT_ATOMS: atom_id res chain seq x y z
N THR A 1 21.26 -3.49 10.40
CA THR A 1 20.05 -4.04 11.04
C THR A 1 20.26 -5.52 11.36
N ALA A 2 19.25 -6.21 11.92
CA ALA A 2 19.36 -7.61 12.39
C ALA A 2 19.76 -8.65 11.30
N LEU A 3 19.73 -8.27 10.02
CA LEU A 3 20.07 -9.14 8.89
C LEU A 3 21.43 -8.84 8.25
N ASP A 4 22.14 -7.78 8.67
CA ASP A 4 23.35 -7.32 7.98
C ASP A 4 24.42 -8.42 7.86
N ASP A 5 24.65 -9.19 8.94
CA ASP A 5 25.62 -10.30 8.91
C ASP A 5 25.26 -11.39 7.89
N ALA A 6 23.97 -11.69 7.74
CA ALA A 6 23.49 -12.68 6.77
C ALA A 6 23.61 -12.15 5.33
N ILE A 7 23.32 -10.86 5.13
CA ILE A 7 23.46 -10.19 3.83
C ILE A 7 24.94 -10.16 3.42
N ASP A 8 25.83 -9.83 4.36
CA ASP A 8 27.27 -9.78 4.10
C ASP A 8 27.85 -11.17 3.80
N ALA A 9 27.35 -12.22 4.45
CA ALA A 9 27.71 -13.60 4.14
C ALA A 9 27.28 -14.00 2.71
N ALA A 10 26.06 -13.64 2.29
CA ALA A 10 25.58 -13.88 0.94
C ALA A 10 26.44 -13.15 -0.11
N ALA A 11 26.78 -11.88 0.14
CA ALA A 11 27.63 -11.09 -0.74
C ALA A 11 29.04 -11.68 -0.88
N LYS A 12 29.65 -12.14 0.22
CA LYS A 12 30.95 -12.85 0.18
C LYS A 12 30.90 -14.14 -0.63
N ALA A 13 29.75 -14.80 -0.68
CA ALA A 13 29.52 -16.00 -1.48
C ALA A 13 29.14 -15.69 -2.95
N GLY A 14 29.04 -14.41 -3.34
CA GLY A 14 28.60 -14.01 -4.68
C GLY A 14 27.10 -14.26 -4.95
N ILE A 15 26.30 -14.39 -3.89
CA ILE A 15 24.85 -14.62 -3.99
C ILE A 15 24.13 -13.27 -3.81
N PRO A 16 23.33 -12.82 -4.79
CA PRO A 16 22.60 -11.57 -4.66
C PRO A 16 21.54 -11.67 -3.56
N PHE A 17 21.45 -10.63 -2.73
CA PHE A 17 20.40 -10.49 -1.73
C PHE A 17 19.42 -9.40 -2.19
N ILE A 18 18.16 -9.78 -2.42
CA ILE A 18 17.13 -8.87 -2.92
C ILE A 18 15.99 -8.83 -1.90
N THR A 19 15.62 -7.63 -1.45
CA THR A 19 14.51 -7.44 -0.51
C THR A 19 13.24 -7.01 -1.23
N ALA A 20 12.10 -7.33 -0.62
CA ALA A 20 10.80 -6.87 -1.04
C ALA A 20 9.97 -6.46 0.19
N ALA A 21 9.23 -5.36 0.08
CA ALA A 21 8.31 -4.87 1.11
C ALA A 21 8.96 -4.77 2.51
N GLY A 22 10.14 -4.16 2.59
CA GLY A 22 10.98 -4.21 3.79
C GLY A 22 12.44 -3.92 3.49
N SER A 23 12.73 -2.71 3.00
CA SER A 23 14.09 -2.27 2.71
C SER A 23 15.06 -2.45 3.90
N VAL A 24 16.28 -2.87 3.59
CA VAL A 24 17.40 -2.96 4.54
C VAL A 24 18.46 -1.92 4.23
N THR A 25 19.30 -1.59 5.23
CA THR A 25 20.33 -0.55 5.11
C THR A 25 21.67 -1.06 4.59
N SER A 26 21.86 -2.38 4.51
CA SER A 26 23.13 -2.94 4.04
C SER A 26 23.39 -2.54 2.58
N PRO A 27 24.59 -2.05 2.23
CA PRO A 27 24.95 -1.72 0.85
C PRO A 27 25.05 -2.97 -0.05
N ASN A 28 25.10 -4.16 0.55
CA ASN A 28 25.19 -5.44 -0.14
C ASN A 28 23.82 -6.01 -0.56
N ALA A 29 22.72 -5.30 -0.26
CA ALA A 29 21.38 -5.67 -0.68
C ALA A 29 20.89 -4.78 -1.82
N ILE A 30 20.04 -5.37 -2.68
CA ILE A 30 19.21 -4.62 -3.63
C ILE A 30 17.80 -4.58 -3.06
N ASN A 31 17.30 -3.38 -2.76
CA ASN A 31 15.94 -3.17 -2.27
C ASN A 31 15.01 -2.96 -3.45
N VAL A 32 14.03 -3.86 -3.62
CA VAL A 32 12.93 -3.69 -4.59
C VAL A 32 11.71 -3.31 -3.77
N ASP A 33 11.48 -1.99 -3.66
CA ASP A 33 10.54 -1.48 -2.68
C ASP A 33 9.81 -0.23 -3.19
N SER A 34 8.71 0.14 -2.54
CA SER A 34 7.97 1.34 -2.89
C SER A 34 8.37 2.54 -2.04
N ASN A 35 8.11 3.75 -2.53
CA ASN A 35 8.34 4.96 -1.74
C ASN A 35 7.17 5.20 -0.77
N TYR A 36 7.18 4.50 0.36
CA TYR A 36 6.11 4.56 1.36
C TYR A 36 6.01 5.92 2.06
N ALA A 37 7.13 6.65 2.22
CA ALA A 37 7.09 8.02 2.72
C ALA A 37 6.35 8.96 1.76
N ARG A 38 6.59 8.82 0.45
CA ARG A 38 5.80 9.56 -0.54
C ARG A 38 4.32 9.15 -0.51
N TRP A 39 4.04 7.87 -0.40
CA TRP A 39 2.65 7.38 -0.37
C TRP A 39 1.88 7.89 0.86
N GLY A 40 2.48 7.82 2.05
CA GLY A 40 1.89 8.36 3.26
C GLY A 40 1.58 9.86 3.17
N TYR A 41 2.48 10.63 2.55
CA TYR A 41 2.25 12.04 2.22
C TYR A 41 1.07 12.21 1.26
N ASP A 42 1.05 11.47 0.15
CA ASP A 42 0.02 11.58 -0.89
C ASP A 42 -1.38 11.23 -0.34
N MET A 43 -1.48 10.21 0.51
CA MET A 43 -2.73 9.84 1.19
C MET A 43 -3.25 10.96 2.11
N MET A 44 -2.36 11.65 2.82
CA MET A 44 -2.73 12.77 3.68
C MET A 44 -3.10 14.02 2.86
N ALA A 45 -2.35 14.28 1.79
CA ALA A 45 -2.64 15.37 0.85
C ALA A 45 -3.98 15.17 0.13
N ALA A 46 -4.32 13.92 -0.24
CA ALA A 46 -5.60 13.57 -0.83
C ALA A 46 -6.78 13.88 0.10
N ILE A 47 -6.65 13.61 1.40
CA ILE A 47 -7.65 14.01 2.41
C ILE A 47 -7.83 15.54 2.40
N GLY A 48 -6.74 16.30 2.46
CA GLY A 48 -6.80 17.77 2.47
C GLY A 48 -7.42 18.36 1.21
N LYS A 49 -7.18 17.73 0.05
CA LYS A 49 -7.79 18.13 -1.22
C LYS A 49 -9.30 17.84 -1.24
N ALA A 50 -9.71 16.68 -0.74
CA ALA A 50 -11.12 16.29 -0.73
C ALA A 50 -11.94 17.04 0.32
N GLN A 51 -11.30 17.53 1.38
CA GLN A 51 -11.95 18.19 2.52
C GLN A 51 -11.18 19.48 2.88
N PRO A 52 -11.33 20.57 2.11
CA PRO A 52 -10.53 21.80 2.28
C PRO A 52 -10.85 22.61 3.54
N ASP A 53 -11.96 22.30 4.22
CA ASP A 53 -12.46 23.01 5.39
C ASP A 53 -11.80 22.57 6.71
N GLY A 54 -10.81 21.69 6.66
CA GLY A 54 -10.05 21.25 7.83
C GLY A 54 -10.64 20.02 8.51
N PRO A 55 -10.38 18.83 7.94
CA PRO A 55 -11.03 17.61 8.36
C PRO A 55 -10.43 17.06 9.65
N ARG A 56 -11.26 16.33 10.40
CA ARG A 56 -10.83 15.53 11.55
C ARG A 56 -10.47 14.13 11.07
N ILE A 57 -9.22 13.74 11.30
CA ILE A 57 -8.62 12.54 10.73
C ILE A 57 -8.37 11.53 11.84
N LEU A 58 -8.77 10.29 11.65
CA LEU A 58 -8.32 9.15 12.45
C LEU A 58 -7.13 8.50 11.74
N LEU A 59 -6.04 8.30 12.46
CA LEU A 59 -4.89 7.54 11.97
C LEU A 59 -5.01 6.09 12.46
N VAL A 60 -4.94 5.15 11.54
CA VAL A 60 -4.96 3.71 11.81
C VAL A 60 -3.67 3.09 11.28
N GLU A 61 -2.72 2.86 12.17
CA GLU A 61 -1.41 2.33 11.84
C GLU A 61 -1.36 0.80 11.92
N GLY A 62 -0.44 0.21 11.16
CA GLY A 62 -0.15 -1.20 11.17
C GLY A 62 0.68 -1.63 12.37
N ILE A 63 1.59 -2.58 12.12
CA ILE A 63 2.49 -3.12 13.14
C ILE A 63 3.47 -2.03 13.58
N ALA A 64 3.41 -1.66 14.85
CA ALA A 64 4.29 -0.64 15.42
C ALA A 64 5.78 -0.99 15.21
N GLY A 65 6.55 -0.03 14.71
CA GLY A 65 7.98 -0.20 14.43
C GLY A 65 8.31 -0.89 13.10
N HIS A 66 7.33 -1.37 12.34
CA HIS A 66 7.57 -1.90 11.00
C HIS A 66 8.09 -0.78 10.06
N PRO A 67 9.14 -1.01 9.24
CA PRO A 67 9.74 0.03 8.40
C PRO A 67 8.73 0.77 7.51
N ILE A 68 7.81 0.05 6.88
CA ILE A 68 6.73 0.63 6.05
C ILE A 68 5.89 1.63 6.86
N VAL A 69 5.36 1.22 8.01
CA VAL A 69 4.52 2.07 8.89
C VAL A 69 5.28 3.33 9.30
N VAL A 70 6.56 3.20 9.65
CA VAL A 70 7.40 4.35 10.01
C VAL A 70 7.57 5.31 8.84
N GLN A 71 7.81 4.81 7.62
CA GLN A 71 7.97 5.62 6.43
C GLN A 71 6.65 6.35 6.06
N GLU A 72 5.52 5.64 6.04
CA GLU A 72 4.21 6.25 5.75
C GLU A 72 3.88 7.35 6.75
N ARG A 73 4.12 7.11 8.04
CA ARG A 73 3.96 8.10 9.11
C ARG A 73 4.82 9.33 8.86
N GLN A 74 6.09 9.19 8.51
CA GLN A 74 6.97 10.32 8.18
C GLN A 74 6.38 11.18 7.02
N GLY A 75 5.82 10.52 6.01
CA GLY A 75 5.11 11.18 4.92
C GLY A 75 3.89 11.95 5.38
N ALA A 76 3.03 11.30 6.16
CA ALA A 76 1.82 11.90 6.71
C ALA A 76 2.15 13.11 7.61
N ASP A 77 3.15 13.00 8.49
CA ASP A 77 3.59 14.08 9.36
C ASP A 77 4.10 15.28 8.56
N LYS A 78 4.81 15.04 7.44
CA LYS A 78 5.22 16.12 6.53
C LYS A 78 4.01 16.83 5.91
N ALA A 79 3.02 16.09 5.42
CA ALA A 79 1.80 16.69 4.86
C ALA A 79 0.99 17.47 5.92
N LEU A 80 0.95 16.99 7.16
CA LEU A 80 0.33 17.70 8.29
C LEU A 80 1.05 19.01 8.62
N ALA A 81 2.38 19.01 8.58
CA ALA A 81 3.18 20.21 8.81
C ALA A 81 2.95 21.28 7.72
N GLU A 82 2.76 20.85 6.47
CA GLU A 82 2.50 21.73 5.32
C GLU A 82 1.04 22.20 5.24
N ASN A 83 0.09 21.48 5.87
CA ASN A 83 -1.33 21.82 5.88
C ASN A 83 -1.90 21.90 7.31
N PRO A 84 -1.85 23.07 7.96
CA PRO A 84 -2.27 23.24 9.36
C PRO A 84 -3.79 23.12 9.57
N LYS A 85 -4.59 23.04 8.50
CA LYS A 85 -6.04 22.80 8.59
C LYS A 85 -6.38 21.34 8.90
N LEU A 86 -5.50 20.40 8.55
CA LEU A 86 -5.68 18.99 8.88
C LEU A 86 -5.58 18.81 10.40
N LYS A 87 -6.51 18.06 11.01
CA LYS A 87 -6.53 17.83 12.46
C LYS A 87 -6.59 16.35 12.76
N ILE A 88 -5.57 15.84 13.46
CA ILE A 88 -5.60 14.48 13.97
C ILE A 88 -6.55 14.41 15.17
N SER A 89 -7.56 13.57 15.06
CA SER A 89 -8.52 13.28 16.13
C SER A 89 -7.95 12.27 17.12
N ARG A 90 -7.33 11.20 16.59
CA ARG A 90 -6.68 10.13 17.36
C ARG A 90 -5.72 9.35 16.47
N ASN A 91 -4.74 8.70 17.10
CA ASN A 91 -3.92 7.65 16.49
C ASN A 91 -4.19 6.32 17.19
N VAL A 92 -4.34 5.24 16.43
CA VAL A 92 -4.51 3.87 16.93
C VAL A 92 -3.72 2.88 16.09
N ASN A 93 -3.36 1.73 16.67
CA ASN A 93 -2.66 0.65 15.97
C ASN A 93 -3.63 -0.52 15.71
N GLY A 94 -3.94 -0.74 14.44
CA GLY A 94 -4.72 -1.88 13.92
C GLY A 94 -3.87 -3.13 13.67
N ASN A 95 -2.54 -3.03 13.72
CA ASN A 95 -1.59 -4.14 13.59
C ASN A 95 -1.73 -4.95 12.29
N TRP A 96 -2.31 -4.36 11.23
CA TRP A 96 -2.60 -5.04 9.96
C TRP A 96 -3.47 -6.29 10.11
N THR A 97 -4.41 -6.28 11.08
CA THR A 97 -5.36 -7.39 11.25
C THR A 97 -6.78 -6.86 11.35
N ALA A 98 -7.72 -7.53 10.67
CA ALA A 98 -9.12 -7.11 10.65
C ALA A 98 -9.70 -6.97 12.08
N ASN A 99 -9.46 -7.95 12.95
CA ASN A 99 -10.03 -7.96 14.30
C ASN A 99 -9.49 -6.82 15.17
N VAL A 100 -8.18 -6.56 15.16
CA VAL A 100 -7.59 -5.49 15.95
C VAL A 100 -8.01 -4.13 15.37
N THR A 101 -7.91 -3.95 14.04
CA THR A 101 -8.37 -2.73 13.34
C THR A 101 -9.83 -2.39 13.69
N LYS A 102 -10.75 -3.35 13.58
CA LYS A 102 -12.17 -3.14 13.92
C LYS A 102 -12.34 -2.67 15.37
N THR A 103 -11.67 -3.36 16.29
CA THR A 103 -11.75 -3.08 17.73
C THR A 103 -11.27 -1.66 18.05
N VAL A 104 -10.08 -1.29 17.57
CA VAL A 104 -9.50 0.01 17.91
C VAL A 104 -10.22 1.18 17.22
N VAL A 105 -10.77 0.96 16.03
CA VAL A 105 -11.59 1.97 15.33
C VAL A 105 -12.92 2.18 16.05
N LEU A 106 -13.63 1.12 16.43
CA LEU A 106 -14.86 1.23 17.21
C LEU A 106 -14.62 1.94 18.56
N GLN A 107 -13.54 1.60 19.26
CA GLN A 107 -13.14 2.28 20.50
C GLN A 107 -12.84 3.77 20.25
N ALA A 108 -12.13 4.10 19.16
CA ALA A 108 -11.85 5.48 18.80
C ALA A 108 -13.12 6.28 18.49
N ILE A 109 -14.10 5.67 17.81
CA ILE A 109 -15.40 6.28 17.52
C ILE A 109 -16.22 6.48 18.80
N ALA A 110 -16.31 5.45 19.65
CA ALA A 110 -17.11 5.47 20.88
C ALA A 110 -16.62 6.52 21.89
N THR A 111 -15.29 6.74 21.92
CA THR A 111 -14.67 7.70 22.85
C THR A 111 -14.47 9.10 22.27
N ASN A 112 -14.87 9.33 21.00
CA ASN A 112 -14.78 10.62 20.34
C ASN A 112 -16.17 11.07 19.86
N PRO A 113 -16.84 12.01 20.56
CA PRO A 113 -18.16 12.48 20.16
C PRO A 113 -18.12 13.35 18.89
N ALA A 114 -16.97 13.92 18.54
CA ALA A 114 -16.84 14.72 17.33
C ALA A 114 -16.89 13.84 16.06
N PRO A 115 -17.29 14.40 14.90
CA PRO A 115 -17.15 13.73 13.62
C PRO A 115 -15.69 13.35 13.33
N ILE A 116 -15.52 12.23 12.61
CA ILE A 116 -14.27 11.83 11.97
C ILE A 116 -14.59 11.82 10.48
N ASP A 117 -14.00 12.76 9.75
CA ASP A 117 -14.35 13.04 8.36
C ASP A 117 -13.52 12.19 7.40
N ALA A 118 -12.33 11.79 7.84
CA ALA A 118 -11.43 10.93 7.09
C ALA A 118 -10.66 9.96 8.00
N VAL A 119 -10.25 8.84 7.41
CA VAL A 119 -9.35 7.86 8.02
C VAL A 119 -8.14 7.72 7.10
N TRP A 120 -6.95 7.92 7.65
CA TRP A 120 -5.70 7.59 6.99
C TRP A 120 -5.21 6.28 7.60
N THR A 121 -5.04 5.24 6.77
CA THR A 121 -4.60 3.91 7.22
C THR A 121 -3.40 3.43 6.41
N THR A 122 -2.46 2.79 7.10
CA THR A 122 -1.27 2.14 6.51
C THR A 122 -1.55 0.74 5.97
N GLY A 123 -2.77 0.25 6.14
CA GLY A 123 -3.16 -1.13 5.84
C GLY A 123 -4.13 -1.23 4.66
N SER A 124 -4.51 -2.45 4.34
CA SER A 124 -5.55 -2.77 3.35
C SER A 124 -6.92 -3.03 3.99
N GLU A 125 -7.06 -2.92 5.31
CA GLU A 125 -8.30 -3.15 6.07
C GLU A 125 -9.34 -2.02 5.93
N SER A 126 -9.34 -1.32 4.79
CA SER A 126 -10.22 -0.19 4.51
C SER A 126 -11.71 -0.57 4.56
N ARG A 127 -12.08 -1.79 4.16
CA ARG A 127 -13.42 -2.34 4.41
C ARG A 127 -13.78 -2.34 5.89
N VAL A 128 -12.89 -2.85 6.72
CA VAL A 128 -13.11 -3.04 8.16
C VAL A 128 -13.31 -1.69 8.85
N VAL A 129 -12.56 -0.68 8.42
CA VAL A 129 -12.77 0.71 8.84
C VAL A 129 -14.18 1.16 8.46
N ALA A 130 -14.62 0.98 7.21
CA ALA A 130 -15.95 1.38 6.77
C ALA A 130 -17.07 0.67 7.54
N GLU A 131 -16.92 -0.64 7.79
CA GLU A 131 -17.86 -1.43 8.59
C GLU A 131 -17.96 -0.92 10.03
N ALA A 132 -16.84 -0.57 10.66
CA ALA A 132 -16.85 -0.01 12.02
C ALA A 132 -17.61 1.32 12.10
N PHE A 133 -17.50 2.17 11.08
CA PHE A 133 -18.29 3.41 11.01
C PHE A 133 -19.77 3.13 10.81
N ALA A 134 -20.11 2.20 9.91
CA ALA A 134 -21.50 1.81 9.66
C ALA A 134 -22.15 1.18 10.91
N GLU A 135 -21.44 0.32 11.63
CA GLU A 135 -21.89 -0.31 12.89
C GLU A 135 -22.11 0.73 13.99
N ALA A 136 -21.25 1.74 14.06
CA ALA A 136 -21.40 2.86 15.01
C ALA A 136 -22.47 3.88 14.59
N GLY A 137 -23.21 3.64 13.50
CA GLY A 137 -24.22 4.57 12.98
C GLY A 137 -23.62 5.90 12.52
N ARG A 138 -22.34 5.94 12.14
CA ARG A 138 -21.65 7.14 11.66
C ARG A 138 -21.63 7.18 10.12
N PRO A 139 -21.63 8.38 9.50
CA PRO A 139 -21.41 8.51 8.07
C PRO A 139 -20.08 7.90 7.63
N ALA A 140 -20.02 7.42 6.39
CA ALA A 140 -18.79 6.88 5.83
C ALA A 140 -17.71 7.98 5.71
N PRO A 141 -16.55 7.82 6.38
CA PRO A 141 -15.44 8.74 6.23
C PRO A 141 -14.78 8.54 4.86
N LEU A 142 -14.01 9.52 4.39
CA LEU A 142 -13.06 9.26 3.32
C LEU A 142 -11.93 8.38 3.88
N ILE A 143 -11.73 7.19 3.33
CA ILE A 143 -10.65 6.29 3.74
C ILE A 143 -9.52 6.39 2.73
N THR A 144 -8.32 6.75 3.20
CA THR A 144 -7.09 6.65 2.41
C THR A 144 -6.21 5.55 2.96
N GLY A 145 -5.67 4.72 2.07
CA GLY A 145 -4.96 3.50 2.44
C GLY A 145 -4.77 2.57 1.27
N SER A 146 -4.65 1.29 1.58
CA SER A 146 -4.64 0.22 0.58
C SER A 146 -6.00 -0.46 0.40
N ILE A 147 -6.14 -1.19 -0.71
CA ILE A 147 -7.35 -1.91 -1.10
C ILE A 147 -7.06 -3.39 -1.36
N THR A 148 -8.02 -4.24 -1.03
CA THR A 148 -8.06 -5.70 -1.24
C THR A 148 -9.35 -6.09 -1.97
N GLY A 149 -9.46 -7.34 -2.41
CA GLY A 149 -10.66 -7.86 -3.06
C GLY A 149 -11.90 -7.76 -2.19
N ASP A 150 -11.82 -8.10 -0.89
CA ASP A 150 -12.95 -7.95 0.02
C ASP A 150 -13.44 -6.51 0.15
N ALA A 151 -12.53 -5.53 0.14
CA ALA A 151 -12.89 -4.12 0.14
C ALA A 151 -13.57 -3.66 -1.17
N LEU A 152 -13.12 -4.16 -2.32
CA LEU A 152 -13.80 -3.92 -3.60
C LEU A 152 -15.21 -4.54 -3.63
N GLY A 153 -15.36 -5.74 -3.06
CA GLY A 153 -16.66 -6.39 -2.90
C GLY A 153 -17.61 -5.62 -2.00
N TYR A 154 -17.11 -5.16 -0.85
CA TYR A 154 -17.89 -4.31 0.05
C TYR A 154 -18.28 -2.99 -0.61
N TRP A 155 -17.36 -2.35 -1.33
CA TRP A 155 -17.63 -1.12 -2.07
C TRP A 155 -18.75 -1.34 -3.10
N LYS A 156 -18.67 -2.42 -3.88
CA LYS A 156 -19.71 -2.78 -4.85
C LYS A 156 -21.08 -3.00 -4.20
N ALA A 157 -21.12 -3.68 -3.06
CA ALA A 157 -22.36 -3.97 -2.34
C ALA A 157 -22.92 -2.76 -1.56
N ASN A 158 -22.07 -1.81 -1.19
CA ASN A 158 -22.44 -0.67 -0.33
C ASN A 158 -21.86 0.66 -0.86
N PRO A 159 -22.26 1.12 -2.06
CA PRO A 159 -21.67 2.30 -2.70
C PRO A 159 -21.78 3.58 -1.86
N ASP A 160 -22.85 3.73 -1.08
CA ASP A 160 -23.06 4.91 -0.22
C ASP A 160 -22.34 4.83 1.14
N LYS A 161 -21.82 3.65 1.51
CA LYS A 161 -21.14 3.42 2.80
C LYS A 161 -19.63 3.26 2.67
N TYR A 162 -19.09 3.48 1.48
CA TYR A 162 -17.68 3.28 1.21
C TYR A 162 -17.13 4.41 0.34
N ARG A 163 -16.17 5.16 0.87
CA ARG A 163 -15.50 6.26 0.17
C ARG A 163 -14.01 6.03 0.28
N PHE A 164 -13.33 5.91 -0.86
CA PHE A 164 -11.93 5.51 -0.88
C PHE A 164 -11.12 6.32 -1.89
N GLU A 165 -9.89 6.64 -1.50
CA GLU A 165 -8.87 7.28 -2.32
C GLU A 165 -7.52 6.76 -1.84
N GLY A 166 -6.79 6.04 -2.68
CA GLY A 166 -5.62 5.32 -2.18
C GLY A 166 -4.87 4.61 -3.28
N HIS A 167 -4.19 3.54 -2.90
CA HIS A 167 -3.35 2.77 -3.82
C HIS A 167 -3.46 1.27 -3.55
N ALA A 168 -3.16 0.43 -4.52
CA ALA A 168 -3.20 -1.01 -4.39
C ALA A 168 -1.81 -1.55 -4.03
N VAL A 169 -1.56 -1.86 -2.75
CA VAL A 169 -0.36 -2.58 -2.32
C VAL A 169 -0.65 -4.07 -2.52
N LEU A 170 -0.03 -4.67 -3.52
CA LEU A 170 -0.46 -5.96 -4.07
C LEU A 170 0.65 -7.01 -3.92
N PRO A 171 0.43 -8.11 -3.18
CA PRO A 171 1.44 -9.15 -3.00
C PRO A 171 1.94 -9.75 -4.32
N HIS A 172 1.04 -9.96 -5.29
CA HIS A 172 1.40 -10.49 -6.61
C HIS A 172 2.32 -9.51 -7.37
N TRP A 173 2.08 -8.21 -7.25
CA TRP A 173 2.88 -7.18 -7.92
C TRP A 173 4.26 -7.04 -7.29
N THR A 174 4.31 -7.06 -5.95
CA THR A 174 5.56 -7.09 -5.19
C THR A 174 6.40 -8.32 -5.57
N ALA A 175 5.77 -9.51 -5.66
CA ALA A 175 6.46 -10.72 -6.09
C ALA A 175 6.96 -10.61 -7.55
N GLN A 176 6.11 -10.17 -8.48
CA GLN A 176 6.48 -10.02 -9.89
C GLN A 176 7.69 -9.10 -10.08
N THR A 177 7.69 -7.93 -9.45
CA THR A 177 8.80 -6.98 -9.56
C THR A 177 10.08 -7.50 -8.92
N LEU A 178 9.98 -8.20 -7.78
CA LEU A 178 11.10 -8.90 -7.15
C LEU A 178 11.72 -9.93 -8.09
N PHE A 179 10.90 -10.81 -8.68
CA PHE A 179 11.38 -11.84 -9.62
C PHE A 179 12.00 -11.24 -10.87
N ARG A 180 11.38 -10.21 -11.46
CA ARG A 180 11.91 -9.52 -12.64
C ARG A 180 13.29 -8.91 -12.38
N VAL A 181 13.48 -8.27 -11.23
CA VAL A 181 14.79 -7.73 -10.83
C VAL A 181 15.82 -8.84 -10.61
N GLY A 182 15.43 -9.90 -9.92
CA GLY A 182 16.30 -11.06 -9.68
C GLY A 182 16.76 -11.74 -10.96
N GLU A 183 15.84 -12.01 -11.89
CA GLU A 183 16.17 -12.59 -13.19
C GLU A 183 17.13 -11.71 -13.99
N ARG A 184 16.86 -10.40 -14.06
CA ARG A 184 17.74 -9.46 -14.76
C ARG A 184 19.15 -9.45 -14.15
N MET A 185 19.26 -9.52 -12.83
CA MET A 185 20.56 -9.61 -12.15
C MET A 185 21.30 -10.91 -12.47
N LEU A 186 20.59 -12.05 -12.50
CA LEU A 186 21.15 -13.35 -12.88
C LEU A 186 21.58 -13.38 -14.36
N ASP A 187 20.89 -12.64 -15.21
CA ASP A 187 21.25 -12.41 -16.62
C ASP A 187 22.41 -11.41 -16.81
N GLY A 188 23.01 -10.93 -15.72
CA GLY A 188 24.19 -10.05 -15.74
C GLY A 188 23.87 -8.56 -15.91
N GLN A 189 22.59 -8.17 -15.83
CA GLN A 189 22.22 -6.76 -15.76
C GLN A 189 22.58 -6.19 -14.38
N LYS A 190 23.13 -4.99 -14.35
CA LYS A 190 23.61 -4.37 -13.10
C LYS A 190 22.72 -3.20 -12.66
N PRO A 191 22.09 -3.28 -11.48
CA PRO A 191 21.39 -2.14 -10.89
C PRO A 191 22.33 -0.93 -10.74
N LYS A 192 21.83 0.26 -11.09
CA LYS A 192 22.52 1.55 -10.92
C LYS A 192 22.47 2.03 -9.46
N LEU A 193 21.43 1.61 -8.73
CA LEU A 193 21.14 1.97 -7.36
C LEU A 193 20.90 0.70 -6.55
N ASN A 194 21.15 0.77 -5.24
CA ASN A 194 20.80 -0.30 -4.30
C ASN A 194 19.33 -0.29 -3.89
N THR A 195 18.53 0.68 -4.34
CA THR A 195 17.07 0.73 -4.16
C THR A 195 16.39 1.06 -5.48
N LEU A 196 15.48 0.18 -5.90
CA LEU A 196 14.62 0.33 -7.07
C LEU A 196 13.22 0.66 -6.57
N LEU A 197 12.74 1.87 -6.90
CA LEU A 197 11.44 2.32 -6.45
C LEU A 197 10.34 1.77 -7.36
N ILE A 198 9.49 0.92 -6.81
CA ILE A 198 8.36 0.31 -7.49
C ILE A 198 7.10 1.17 -7.28
N PRO A 199 6.39 1.56 -8.36
CA PRO A 199 5.13 2.26 -8.25
C PRO A 199 4.08 1.42 -7.52
N ILE A 200 3.34 2.07 -6.62
CA ILE A 200 2.10 1.54 -6.08
C ILE A 200 0.98 2.03 -7.03
N PRO A 201 0.18 1.14 -7.64
CA PRO A 201 -0.91 1.55 -8.51
C PRO A 201 -1.95 2.42 -7.78
N PRO A 202 -2.32 3.59 -8.29
CA PRO A 202 -3.36 4.43 -7.68
C PRO A 202 -4.76 3.83 -7.88
N VAL A 203 -5.64 4.08 -6.92
CA VAL A 203 -7.04 3.67 -6.91
C VAL A 203 -7.88 4.85 -6.43
N HIS A 204 -8.61 5.46 -7.37
CA HIS A 204 -9.45 6.62 -7.10
C HIS A 204 -10.91 6.20 -6.90
N THR A 205 -11.71 7.11 -6.33
CA THR A 205 -13.16 6.89 -6.12
C THR A 205 -13.92 6.53 -7.41
N ALA A 206 -13.45 6.94 -8.59
CA ALA A 206 -14.10 6.62 -9.85
C ALA A 206 -13.74 5.23 -10.40
N ASP A 207 -12.76 4.53 -9.83
CA ASP A 207 -12.10 3.42 -10.50
C ASP A 207 -12.70 2.04 -10.17
N LEU A 208 -13.77 1.96 -9.36
CA LEU A 208 -14.34 0.67 -8.92
C LEU A 208 -14.53 -0.32 -10.08
N GLY A 209 -15.08 0.13 -11.20
CA GLY A 209 -15.34 -0.73 -12.36
C GLY A 209 -14.09 -1.28 -13.04
N ALA A 210 -12.94 -0.61 -12.92
CA ALA A 210 -11.68 -1.07 -13.49
C ALA A 210 -10.97 -2.09 -12.58
N TRP A 211 -11.18 -1.99 -11.26
CA TRP A 211 -10.51 -2.83 -10.26
C TRP A 211 -11.33 -4.04 -9.81
N TYR A 212 -12.65 -3.90 -9.73
CA TYR A 212 -13.56 -4.94 -9.24
C TYR A 212 -13.73 -6.10 -10.23
N LYS A 213 -13.88 -7.31 -9.68
CA LYS A 213 -14.30 -8.52 -10.39
C LYS A 213 -15.28 -9.32 -9.54
N ASP A 214 -16.12 -10.15 -10.15
CA ASP A 214 -17.20 -10.84 -9.43
C ASP A 214 -16.74 -11.84 -8.35
N CYS A 215 -15.50 -12.33 -8.39
CA CYS A 215 -14.96 -13.16 -7.31
C CYS A 215 -14.60 -12.34 -6.05
N MET A 216 -14.51 -11.02 -6.15
CA MET A 216 -14.18 -10.12 -5.04
C MET A 216 -15.44 -9.88 -4.21
N THR A 217 -15.84 -10.89 -3.43
CA THR A 217 -16.94 -10.79 -2.46
C THR A 217 -16.43 -10.21 -1.15
N THR A 218 -17.31 -9.86 -0.20
CA THR A 218 -16.91 -9.37 1.14
C THR A 218 -16.08 -10.38 1.95
N ASP A 219 -16.08 -11.65 1.54
CA ASP A 219 -15.30 -12.72 2.18
C ASP A 219 -13.96 -12.98 1.48
N ALA A 220 -13.68 -12.28 0.38
CA ALA A 220 -12.51 -12.47 -0.47
C ALA A 220 -11.22 -11.85 0.09
N VAL A 221 -10.90 -12.14 1.35
CA VAL A 221 -9.79 -11.52 2.11
C VAL A 221 -8.40 -11.85 1.57
N SER A 222 -8.27 -12.87 0.73
CA SER A 222 -7.01 -13.30 0.10
C SER A 222 -7.00 -13.09 -1.42
N ILE A 223 -8.05 -12.51 -1.98
CA ILE A 223 -8.10 -12.13 -3.39
C ILE A 223 -7.64 -10.69 -3.50
N PHE A 224 -6.69 -10.43 -4.40
CA PHE A 224 -6.18 -9.10 -4.67
C PHE A 224 -6.44 -8.74 -6.12
N PRO A 225 -6.82 -7.49 -6.43
CA PRO A 225 -7.07 -7.09 -7.80
C PRO A 225 -5.77 -7.02 -8.60
N ILE A 226 -5.88 -7.22 -9.92
CA ILE A 226 -4.78 -7.00 -10.85
C ILE A 226 -4.87 -5.55 -11.36
N PRO A 227 -3.76 -4.78 -11.39
CA PRO A 227 -3.78 -3.44 -11.92
C PRO A 227 -4.28 -3.41 -13.37
N PRO A 228 -5.15 -2.47 -13.76
CA PRO A 228 -5.68 -2.41 -15.12
C PRO A 228 -4.62 -2.17 -16.21
N LYS A 229 -3.44 -1.69 -15.83
CA LYS A 229 -2.28 -1.42 -16.70
C LYS A 229 -1.00 -1.82 -15.99
N ASP A 230 0.03 -2.20 -16.76
CA ASP A 230 1.35 -2.53 -16.21
C ASP A 230 1.90 -1.34 -15.40
N PRO A 231 2.06 -1.48 -14.07
CA PRO A 231 2.56 -0.38 -13.25
C PRO A 231 4.07 -0.15 -13.39
N MET A 232 4.81 -1.11 -13.95
CA MET A 232 6.24 -0.98 -14.26
C MET A 232 6.52 -1.68 -15.59
N PRO A 233 6.24 -1.01 -16.72
CA PRO A 233 6.67 -1.49 -18.03
C PRO A 233 8.18 -1.74 -18.06
N GLU A 234 8.62 -2.63 -18.95
CA GLU A 234 10.03 -2.99 -19.10
C GLU A 234 10.92 -1.76 -19.34
N GLU A 235 10.44 -0.79 -20.14
CA GLU A 235 11.13 0.47 -20.40
C GLU A 235 11.41 1.30 -19.14
N TRP A 236 10.52 1.24 -18.15
CA TRP A 236 10.69 1.93 -16.88
C TRP A 236 11.65 1.17 -15.97
N LEU A 237 11.56 -0.17 -15.97
CA LEU A 237 12.49 -1.00 -15.23
C LEU A 237 13.93 -0.89 -15.78
N ASP A 238 14.09 -0.75 -17.09
CA ASP A 238 15.37 -0.53 -17.77
C ASP A 238 16.12 0.70 -17.24
N ALA A 239 15.40 1.73 -16.81
CA ALA A 239 16.00 2.93 -16.24
C ALA A 239 16.86 2.62 -15.01
N TYR A 240 16.58 1.53 -14.28
CA TYR A 240 17.35 1.12 -13.11
C TYR A 240 18.63 0.36 -13.42
N PHE A 241 18.88 -0.08 -14.66
CA PHE A 241 20.04 -0.93 -15.00
C PHE A 241 21.01 -0.24 -15.97
N SER A 242 22.32 -0.50 -15.84
CA SER A 242 23.36 0.10 -16.71
C SER A 242 23.50 -0.57 -18.08
N ASN A 243 23.07 -1.83 -18.19
CA ASN A 243 23.07 -2.65 -19.40
C ASN A 243 21.70 -3.33 -19.53
N PRO A 244 20.62 -2.55 -19.66
CA PRO A 244 19.28 -3.06 -19.56
C PRO A 244 18.95 -3.97 -20.75
N ALA A 245 18.21 -5.02 -20.46
CA ALA A 245 17.48 -5.80 -21.45
C ALA A 245 16.12 -6.20 -20.85
N PRO A 246 15.09 -6.41 -21.67
CA PRO A 246 13.82 -6.87 -21.18
C PRO A 246 13.96 -8.19 -20.41
N THR A 247 13.20 -8.33 -19.34
CA THR A 247 13.02 -9.54 -18.54
C THR A 247 12.50 -10.65 -19.46
N LYS A 248 13.21 -11.78 -19.52
CA LYS A 248 12.89 -12.83 -20.48
C LYS A 248 11.55 -13.47 -20.13
N GLY A 249 10.70 -13.64 -21.14
CA GLY A 249 9.39 -14.26 -20.96
C GLY A 249 8.37 -13.43 -20.18
N TRP A 250 8.73 -12.23 -19.71
CA TRP A 250 7.79 -11.32 -19.06
C TRP A 250 6.82 -10.71 -20.07
N ASP A 251 5.53 -10.79 -19.75
CA ASP A 251 4.45 -10.20 -20.53
C ASP A 251 3.29 -9.91 -19.59
N TYR A 252 3.07 -8.61 -19.30
CA TYR A 252 2.01 -8.20 -18.38
C TYR A 252 0.62 -8.65 -18.83
N SER A 253 0.38 -8.77 -20.15
CA SER A 253 -0.91 -9.21 -20.68
C SER A 253 -1.23 -10.68 -20.36
N LYS A 254 -0.22 -11.45 -19.92
CA LYS A 254 -0.35 -12.85 -19.49
C LYS A 254 -0.45 -13.02 -17.98
N VAL A 255 -0.43 -11.93 -17.21
CA VAL A 255 -0.67 -12.00 -15.76
C VAL A 255 -2.06 -12.61 -15.54
N PRO A 256 -2.18 -13.69 -14.74
CA PRO A 256 -3.48 -14.32 -14.47
C PRO A 256 -4.47 -13.32 -13.90
N ASP A 257 -5.74 -13.41 -14.33
CA ASP A 257 -6.82 -12.61 -13.75
C ASP A 257 -6.97 -12.91 -12.26
N ALA A 258 -7.39 -11.90 -11.47
CA ALA A 258 -7.61 -12.04 -10.03
C ALA A 258 -8.59 -13.17 -9.66
N CYS A 259 -9.49 -13.53 -10.58
CA CYS A 259 -10.49 -14.59 -10.42
C CYS A 259 -10.13 -15.91 -11.12
N ALA A 260 -8.90 -16.07 -11.61
CA ALA A 260 -8.45 -17.34 -12.19
C ALA A 260 -8.58 -18.47 -11.16
N LYS A 261 -9.13 -19.62 -11.59
CA LYS A 261 -9.32 -20.83 -10.79
C LYS A 261 -8.31 -21.91 -11.18
#